data_AF-A0A672G755-F1
#
_entry.id   AF-A0A672G755-F1
#
_cell.length_a   1.000
_cell.length_b   1.000
_cell.length_c   1.000
_cell.angle_alpha   90.00
_cell.angle_beta   90.00
_cell.angle_gamma   90.00
#
_symmetry.space_group_name_H-M   'P 1'
#
loop_
_entity.id
_entity.type
_entity.pdbx_description
1 polymer ?
#
loop_
_entity_poly.entity_id
_entity_poly.type
_entity_poly.pdbx_seq_one_letter_code
_entity_poly.pdbx_strand_id
1 'polypeptide(L)'
;MNPQCARCGKIVYPTEKVSCLDKNWHKGCFHCEVCKMTLNMKNYKGYEKKPYCSAHYPKTSFTIVADTPENLRLRQQSELQSQKKERRRQRRAERNL
;
A
#
# COMPACT_ATOMS: atom_id res chain seq x y z
N MET A 1 -36.18 -8.65 6.03
CA MET A 1 -35.06 -9.42 6.60
C MET A 1 -34.33 -8.59 7.63
N ASN A 2 -34.09 -9.14 8.82
CA ASN A 2 -33.35 -8.45 9.87
C ASN A 2 -31.86 -8.41 9.52
N PRO A 3 -31.18 -7.25 9.61
CA PRO A 3 -29.76 -7.16 9.29
C PRO A 3 -28.95 -7.98 10.29
N GLN A 4 -28.11 -8.89 9.79
CA GLN A 4 -27.22 -9.71 10.60
C GLN A 4 -25.81 -9.12 10.63
N CYS A 5 -25.14 -9.28 11.77
CA CYS A 5 -23.77 -8.85 11.97
C CYS A 5 -22.81 -9.77 11.23
N ALA A 6 -21.94 -9.20 10.40
CA ALA A 6 -20.94 -9.96 9.68
C ALA A 6 -19.89 -10.66 10.56
N ARG A 7 -19.70 -10.20 11.81
CA ARG A 7 -18.74 -10.79 12.77
C ARG A 7 -19.36 -11.90 13.61
N CYS A 8 -20.50 -11.61 14.25
CA CYS A 8 -21.09 -12.52 15.24
C CYS A 8 -22.34 -13.26 14.76
N GLY A 9 -22.85 -12.95 13.56
CA GLY A 9 -24.05 -13.58 12.98
C GLY A 9 -25.38 -13.20 13.64
N LYS A 10 -25.35 -12.46 14.76
CA LYS A 10 -26.55 -12.04 15.48
C LYS A 10 -27.23 -10.86 14.79
N ILE A 11 -28.52 -10.68 15.08
CA ILE A 11 -29.31 -9.55 14.56
C ILE A 11 -28.73 -8.22 15.10
N VAL A 12 -28.60 -7.25 14.21
CA VAL A 12 -28.12 -5.90 14.51
C VAL A 12 -29.32 -4.98 14.64
N TYR A 13 -29.51 -4.42 15.83
CA TYR A 13 -30.57 -3.44 16.06
C TYR A 13 -30.17 -2.07 15.48
N PRO A 14 -31.14 -1.24 15.05
CA PRO A 14 -30.88 0.08 14.48
C PRO A 14 -29.95 0.97 15.33
N THR A 15 -30.06 0.89 16.66
CA THR A 15 -29.24 1.65 17.61
C THR A 15 -27.73 1.37 17.50
N GLU A 16 -27.36 0.12 17.23
CA GLU A 16 -25.96 -0.33 17.13
C GLU A 16 -25.54 -0.61 15.69
N LYS A 17 -26.40 -0.30 14.72
CA LYS A 17 -26.18 -0.62 13.32
C LYS A 17 -25.07 0.23 12.72
N VAL A 18 -24.04 -0.45 12.22
CA VAL A 18 -22.98 0.13 11.42
C VAL A 18 -22.98 -0.55 10.05
N SER A 19 -23.26 0.22 9.00
CA SER A 19 -23.22 -0.26 7.61
C SER A 19 -21.85 0.04 7.01
N CYS A 20 -21.02 -0.97 6.80
CA CYS A 20 -19.67 -0.85 6.22
C CYS A 20 -19.32 -2.11 5.42
N LEU A 21 -18.56 -1.94 4.34
CA LEU A 21 -18.12 -3.05 3.47
C LEU A 21 -19.28 -3.89 2.95
N ASP A 22 -20.37 -3.24 2.55
CA ASP A 22 -21.63 -3.84 2.08
C ASP A 22 -22.27 -4.82 3.06
N LYS A 23 -21.92 -4.70 4.35
CA LYS A 23 -22.42 -5.56 5.43
C LYS A 23 -22.83 -4.72 6.64
N ASN A 24 -23.61 -5.34 7.53
CA ASN A 24 -24.02 -4.74 8.78
C ASN A 24 -23.16 -5.28 9.93
N TRP A 25 -22.85 -4.42 10.90
CA TRP A 25 -22.01 -4.73 12.05
C TRP A 25 -22.62 -4.08 13.29
N HIS A 26 -22.41 -4.69 14.47
CA HIS A 26 -22.62 -3.98 15.74
C HIS A 26 -21.47 -2.99 15.98
N LYS A 27 -21.74 -1.87 16.64
CA LYS A 27 -20.70 -0.92 17.09
C LYS A 27 -19.55 -1.60 17.84
N GLY A 28 -19.84 -2.54 18.74
CA GLY A 28 -18.81 -3.31 19.46
C GLY A 28 -18.13 -4.40 18.63
N CYS A 29 -18.78 -4.90 17.59
CA CYS A 29 -18.21 -5.90 16.68
C CYS A 29 -17.34 -5.28 15.59
N PHE A 30 -17.38 -3.97 15.40
CA PHE A 30 -16.60 -3.27 14.40
C PHE A 30 -15.23 -2.90 14.96
N HIS A 31 -14.32 -3.86 15.04
CA HIS A 31 -12.96 -3.69 15.52
C HIS A 31 -11.93 -4.26 14.55
N CYS A 32 -10.70 -3.76 14.62
CA CYS A 32 -9.58 -4.21 13.80
C CYS A 32 -9.30 -5.70 14.03
N GLU A 33 -9.11 -6.46 12.95
CA GLU A 33 -8.80 -7.89 13.06
C GLU A 33 -7.46 -8.19 13.74
N VAL A 34 -6.50 -7.27 13.65
CA VAL A 34 -5.15 -7.44 14.21
C VAL A 34 -5.07 -7.02 15.66
N CYS A 35 -5.44 -5.77 15.98
CA CYS A 35 -5.31 -5.24 17.35
C CYS A 35 -6.59 -5.27 18.19
N LYS A 36 -7.72 -5.74 17.63
CA LYS A 36 -9.03 -5.76 18.30
C LYS A 36 -9.52 -4.41 18.80
N MET A 37 -8.88 -3.31 18.38
CA MET A 37 -9.31 -1.96 18.71
C MET A 37 -10.61 -1.64 17.98
N THR A 38 -11.61 -1.14 18.71
CA THR A 38 -12.87 -0.69 18.13
C THR A 38 -12.63 0.44 17.14
N LEU A 39 -13.17 0.27 15.95
CA LEU A 39 -13.10 1.22 14.86
C LEU A 39 -14.43 1.96 14.77
N ASN A 40 -14.36 3.16 14.21
CA ASN A 40 -15.47 4.02 13.90
C ASN A 40 -15.55 4.20 12.40
N MET A 41 -16.71 4.62 11.90
CA MET A 41 -16.91 4.88 10.47
C MET A 41 -15.95 5.93 9.89
N LYS A 42 -15.34 6.75 10.74
CA LYS A 42 -14.34 7.78 10.35
C LYS A 42 -12.89 7.26 10.28
N ASN A 43 -12.53 6.21 11.02
CA ASN A 43 -11.12 5.80 11.20
C ASN A 43 -10.81 4.39 10.66
N TYR A 44 -11.81 3.68 10.14
CA TYR A 44 -11.61 2.34 9.61
C TYR A 44 -11.04 2.36 8.19
N LYS A 45 -10.32 1.29 7.86
CA LYS A 45 -9.92 0.95 6.49
C LYS A 45 -10.42 -0.45 6.17
N GLY A 46 -11.11 -0.60 5.05
CA GLY A 46 -11.59 -1.89 4.58
C GLY A 46 -10.56 -2.58 3.71
N TYR A 47 -10.20 -3.82 4.05
CA TYR A 47 -9.38 -4.68 3.19
C TYR A 47 -10.00 -6.07 3.16
N GLU A 48 -10.21 -6.65 1.97
CA GLU A 48 -10.81 -7.99 1.80
C GLU A 48 -12.11 -8.24 2.60
N LYS A 49 -13.02 -7.24 2.64
CA LYS A 49 -14.29 -7.29 3.40
C LYS A 49 -14.10 -7.42 4.93
N LYS A 50 -12.91 -7.09 5.45
CA LYS A 50 -12.61 -7.02 6.88
C LYS A 50 -12.18 -5.61 7.30
N PRO A 51 -12.54 -5.16 8.51
CA PRO A 51 -12.14 -3.85 9.02
C PRO A 51 -10.74 -3.88 9.65
N TYR A 52 -9.90 -2.92 9.27
CA TYR A 52 -8.54 -2.70 9.78
C TYR A 52 -8.39 -1.27 10.30
N CYS A 53 -7.50 -1.08 11.27
CA CYS A 53 -7.08 0.26 11.69
C CYS A 53 -6.07 0.84 10.68
N SER A 54 -5.84 2.14 10.74
CA SER A 54 -4.84 2.83 9.89
C SER A 54 -3.42 2.26 10.01
N ALA A 55 -3.06 1.74 11.18
CA ALA A 55 -1.75 1.16 11.45
C ALA A 55 -1.58 -0.25 10.85
N HIS A 56 -2.63 -1.09 10.89
CA HIS A 56 -2.61 -2.47 10.40
C HIS A 56 -3.22 -2.63 9.00
N TYR A 57 -3.58 -1.53 8.34
CA TYR A 57 -4.04 -1.58 6.97
C TYR A 57 -2.86 -2.00 6.06
N PRO A 58 -3.00 -3.07 5.26
CA PRO A 58 -1.97 -3.49 4.33
C PRO A 58 -1.65 -2.35 3.36
N LYS A 59 -0.53 -1.66 3.61
CA LYS A 59 0.00 -0.70 2.65
C LYS A 59 0.65 -1.54 1.57
N THR A 60 0.10 -1.50 0.37
CA THR A 60 0.82 -1.90 -0.83
C THR A 60 1.98 -0.93 -0.97
N SER A 61 3.08 -1.20 -0.26
CA SER A 61 4.35 -0.57 -0.56
C SER A 61 4.71 -1.09 -1.94
N PHE A 62 4.51 -0.26 -2.96
CA PHE A 62 5.17 -0.45 -4.25
C PHE A 62 6.67 -0.42 -3.95
N THR A 63 7.27 -1.56 -3.62
CA THR A 63 8.71 -1.70 -3.56
C THR A 63 9.18 -1.50 -4.98
N ILE A 64 9.77 -0.32 -5.23
CA ILE A 64 10.74 -0.01 -6.28
C ILE A 64 10.95 -1.17 -7.25
N VAL A 65 10.39 -1.04 -8.45
CA VAL A 65 10.71 -1.90 -9.59
C VAL A 65 12.19 -1.75 -9.93
N ALA A 66 13.06 -2.44 -9.21
CA ALA A 66 14.47 -2.56 -9.56
C ALA A 66 14.63 -3.27 -10.92
N ASP A 67 13.66 -4.12 -11.27
CA ASP A 67 13.76 -5.07 -12.38
C ASP A 67 12.82 -4.76 -13.55
N THR A 68 12.40 -3.50 -13.76
CA THR A 68 11.77 -3.16 -15.06
C THR A 68 12.84 -3.10 -16.16
N PRO A 69 12.56 -3.62 -17.37
CA PRO A 69 13.48 -3.55 -18.51
C PRO A 69 13.95 -2.13 -18.83
N GLU A 70 13.16 -1.11 -18.48
CA GLU A 70 13.49 0.30 -18.64
C GLU A 70 14.57 0.77 -17.65
N ASN A 71 14.49 0.38 -16.38
CA ASN A 71 15.48 0.76 -15.37
C ASN A 71 16.86 0.15 -15.67
N LEU A 72 16.90 -1.07 -16.24
CA LEU A 72 18.16 -1.68 -16.70
C LEU A 72 18.77 -0.91 -17.88
N ARG A 73 17.96 -0.48 -18.84
CA ARG A 73 18.40 0.33 -19.99
C ARG A 73 18.95 1.69 -19.56
N LEU A 74 18.28 2.36 -18.60
CA LEU A 74 18.72 3.64 -18.04
C LEU A 74 20.11 3.54 -17.39
N ARG A 75 20.38 2.45 -16.64
CA ARG A 75 21.68 2.20 -16.02
C ARG A 75 22.79 1.96 -17.05
N GLN A 76 22.51 1.16 -18.08
CA GLN A 76 23.47 0.93 -19.16
C GLN A 76 23.77 2.23 -19.95
N GLN A 77 22.77 3.09 -20.15
CA GLN A 77 22.95 4.36 -20.84
C GLN A 77 23.83 5.34 -20.04
N SER A 78 23.69 5.39 -18.71
CA SER A 78 24.50 6.27 -17.86
C SER A 78 25.96 5.81 -17.77
N GLU A 79 26.21 4.49 -17.74
CA GLU A 79 27.54 3.89 -17.79
C GLU A 79 28.25 4.22 -19.11
N LEU A 80 27.56 4.05 -20.24
CA LEU A 80 28.11 4.37 -21.57
C LEU A 80 28.44 5.86 -21.74
N GLN A 81 27.61 6.76 -21.19
CA GLN A 81 27.89 8.20 -21.20
C GLN A 81 29.12 8.54 -20.35
N SER A 82 29.27 7.90 -19.19
CA SER A 82 30.41 8.09 -18.30
C SER A 82 31.71 7.64 -18.95
N GLN A 83 31.71 6.47 -19.60
CA GLN A 83 32.86 5.94 -20.35
C GLN A 83 33.26 6.84 -21.53
N LYS A 84 32.28 7.36 -22.28
CA LYS A 84 32.53 8.32 -23.37
C LYS A 84 33.15 9.62 -22.85
N LYS A 85 32.69 10.11 -21.70
CA LYS A 85 33.23 11.33 -21.07
C LYS A 85 34.67 11.12 -20.60
N GLU A 86 34.96 9.97 -20.01
CA GLU A 86 36.30 9.63 -19.54
C GLU A 86 37.29 9.45 -20.70
N ARG A 87 36.91 8.74 -21.77
CA ARG A 87 37.71 8.67 -23.01
C ARG A 87 37.98 10.05 -23.62
N ARG A 88 37.00 10.96 -23.57
CA ARG A 88 37.18 12.34 -24.05
C ARG A 88 38.14 13.15 -23.17
N ARG A 89 38.16 12.90 -21.85
CA ARG A 89 39.11 13.51 -20.91
C ARG A 89 40.53 13.00 -21.14
N GLN A 90 40.72 11.69 -21.25
CA GLN A 90 42.01 11.07 -21.57
C GLN A 90 42.60 11.63 -22.88
N ARG A 91 41.81 11.64 -23.97
CA ARG A 91 42.23 12.23 -25.26
C ARG A 91 42.50 13.73 -25.21
N ARG A 92 42.00 14.46 -24.20
CA ARG A 92 42.33 15.89 -24.02
C ARG A 92 43.62 16.03 -23.23
N ALA A 93 43.85 15.20 -22.22
CA ALA A 93 45.11 15.16 -21.47
C ALA A 93 46.28 14.77 -22.38
N GLU A 94 46.11 13.76 -23.23
CA GLU A 94 47.11 13.30 -24.20
C GLU A 94 47.46 14.32 -25.30
N ARG A 95 46.61 15.33 -25.54
CA ARG A 95 46.85 16.40 -26.51
C ARG A 95 47.49 17.66 -25.91
N ASN A 96 47.56 17.73 -24.59
CA ASN A 96 48.18 18.83 -23.84
C ASN A 96 49.54 18.43 -23.24
N LEU A 97 50.06 17.26 -23.64
CA LEU A 97 51.41 16.77 -23.38
C LEU A 97 52.20 16.87 -24.70
#